data_AF-A0A6D2KWY4-F1
#
_entry.id   AF-A0A6D2KWY4-F1
#
_cell.length_a   1.000
_cell.length_b   1.000
_cell.length_c   1.000
_cell.angle_alpha   90.00
_cell.angle_beta   90.00
_cell.angle_gamma   90.00
#
_symmetry.space_group_name_H-M   'P 1'
#
loop_
_entity.id
_entity.type
_entity.pdbx_description
1 polymer ?
#
loop_
_entity_poly.entity_id
_entity_poly.type
_entity_poly.pdbx_seq_one_letter_code
_entity_poly.pdbx_strand_id
1 'polypeptide(L)'
;MFSKVRAENEPSLEPPPSLDSLPDDIIYDVLARVPRCYYAAISLVCKSFRSMVASSKLYKQRSLLGCNDNVLYHYDVNETKLRAFVPNQRCWKVVKGLEELSSMTAGSWWSRTESYDGKLAIFFPKRHDYLKAKIQICCAYISVDRRRGGEIFGEVHWCALEVNLI
;
A
#
# COMPACT_ATOMS: atom_id res chain seq x y z
N MET A 1 20.92 71.40 10.98
CA MET A 1 21.47 70.39 10.05
C MET A 1 21.03 69.02 10.54
N PHE A 2 20.03 68.41 9.90
CA PHE A 2 19.64 67.03 10.19
C PHE A 2 20.05 66.16 9.00
N SER A 3 20.97 65.25 9.26
CA SER A 3 21.61 64.38 8.29
C SER A 3 20.61 63.33 7.79
N LYS A 4 20.46 63.24 6.46
CA LYS A 4 19.65 62.26 5.76
C LYS A 4 20.31 60.88 5.86
N VAL A 5 19.73 59.97 6.64
CA VAL A 5 20.15 58.55 6.68
C VAL A 5 19.70 57.90 5.37
N ARG A 6 20.64 57.25 4.67
CA ARG A 6 20.39 56.50 3.44
C ARG A 6 19.62 55.23 3.78
N ALA A 7 18.56 54.96 3.03
CA ALA A 7 17.89 53.66 3.03
C ALA A 7 18.84 52.62 2.46
N GLU A 8 19.12 51.58 3.24
CA GLU A 8 19.84 50.40 2.79
C GLU A 8 18.90 49.55 1.92
N ASN A 9 19.39 49.13 0.75
CA ASN A 9 18.69 48.27 -0.19
C ASN A 9 18.39 46.91 0.45
N GLU A 10 17.10 46.54 0.53
CA GLU A 10 16.71 45.13 0.69
C GLU A 10 17.14 44.33 -0.56
N PRO A 11 17.76 43.14 -0.41
CA PRO A 11 17.99 42.26 -1.53
C PRO A 11 16.63 41.65 -1.94
N SER A 12 16.23 41.86 -3.19
CA SER A 12 15.00 41.28 -3.75
C SER A 12 15.00 39.77 -3.61
N LEU A 13 14.14 39.24 -2.73
CA LEU A 13 13.85 37.81 -2.62
C LEU A 13 13.15 37.38 -3.91
N GLU A 14 13.87 36.71 -4.81
CA GLU A 14 13.21 36.06 -5.94
C GLU A 14 12.15 35.09 -5.41
N PRO A 15 10.96 35.02 -6.05
CA PRO A 15 9.94 34.09 -5.64
C PRO A 15 10.49 32.66 -5.72
N PRO A 16 10.17 31.78 -4.74
CA PRO A 16 10.66 30.41 -4.76
C PRO A 16 10.24 29.73 -6.06
N PRO A 17 11.10 28.88 -6.65
CA PRO A 17 10.81 28.23 -7.92
C PRO A 17 9.49 27.47 -7.84
N SER A 18 8.56 27.84 -8.71
CA SER A 18 7.25 27.20 -8.82
C SER A 18 7.40 25.79 -9.38
N LEU A 19 6.71 24.82 -8.78
CA LEU A 19 6.64 23.45 -9.31
C LEU A 19 6.12 23.38 -10.76
N ASP A 20 5.38 24.40 -11.21
CA ASP A 20 4.84 24.50 -12.57
C ASP A 20 5.91 24.74 -13.65
N SER A 21 7.14 25.13 -13.29
CA SER A 21 8.24 25.29 -14.26
C SER A 21 9.05 24.03 -14.47
N LEU A 22 8.79 22.97 -13.70
CA LEU A 22 9.49 21.70 -13.83
C LEU A 22 8.89 20.85 -14.96
N PRO A 23 9.70 20.04 -15.66
CA PRO A 23 9.21 19.03 -16.58
C PRO A 23 8.25 18.05 -15.89
N ASP A 24 7.17 17.67 -16.59
CA ASP A 24 6.15 16.75 -16.09
C ASP A 24 6.76 15.46 -15.51
N ASP A 25 7.78 14.89 -16.14
CA ASP A 25 8.44 13.66 -15.72
C ASP A 25 9.05 13.77 -14.31
N ILE A 26 9.65 14.92 -13.98
CA ILE A 26 10.19 15.20 -12.64
C ILE A 26 9.04 15.30 -11.63
N ILE A 27 7.95 15.98 -12.00
CA ILE A 27 6.76 16.10 -11.14
C ILE A 27 6.13 14.72 -10.88
N TYR A 28 6.01 13.87 -11.91
CA TYR A 28 5.53 12.49 -11.78
C TYR A 28 6.44 11.69 -10.84
N ASP A 29 7.76 11.88 -10.90
CA ASP A 29 8.72 11.19 -10.06
C ASP A 29 8.59 11.60 -8.59
N VAL A 30 8.42 12.89 -8.32
CA VAL A 30 8.14 13.41 -6.98
C VAL A 30 6.81 12.87 -6.46
N LEU A 31 5.73 13.04 -7.23
CA LEU A 31 4.40 12.57 -6.87
C LEU A 31 4.39 11.06 -6.61
N ALA A 32 5.13 10.27 -7.41
CA ALA A 32 5.17 8.82 -7.26
C ALA A 32 5.77 8.35 -5.94
N ARG A 33 6.58 9.18 -5.26
CA ARG A 33 7.14 8.88 -3.95
C ARG A 33 6.23 9.33 -2.79
N VAL A 34 5.24 10.17 -3.06
CA VAL A 34 4.30 10.68 -2.04
C VAL A 34 3.22 9.65 -1.74
N PRO A 35 2.88 9.33 -0.48
CA PRO A 35 1.79 8.40 -0.17
C PRO A 35 0.43 8.84 -0.75
N ARG A 36 -0.37 7.87 -1.22
CA ARG A 36 -1.65 8.06 -1.93
C ARG A 36 -2.70 8.75 -1.09
N CYS A 37 -2.62 8.67 0.24
CA CYS A 37 -3.51 9.41 1.13
C CYS A 37 -3.43 10.92 0.91
N TYR A 38 -2.27 11.45 0.48
CA TYR A 38 -2.09 12.86 0.18
C TYR A 38 -2.63 13.27 -1.20
N TYR A 39 -2.93 12.31 -2.09
CA TYR A 39 -3.36 12.65 -3.45
C TYR A 39 -4.71 13.39 -3.47
N ALA A 40 -5.57 13.13 -2.48
CA ALA A 40 -6.81 13.89 -2.31
C ALA A 40 -6.51 15.39 -2.11
N ALA A 41 -5.56 15.74 -1.26
CA ALA A 41 -5.14 17.12 -1.04
C ALA A 41 -4.41 17.71 -2.26
N ILE A 42 -3.48 16.95 -2.87
CA ILE A 42 -2.72 17.39 -4.04
C ILE A 42 -3.63 17.68 -5.23
N SER A 43 -4.70 16.90 -5.42
CA SER A 43 -5.73 17.11 -6.47
C SER A 43 -6.46 18.45 -6.35
N LEU A 44 -6.41 19.08 -5.17
CA LEU A 44 -7.08 20.35 -4.90
C LEU A 44 -6.18 21.55 -5.18
N VAL A 45 -4.86 21.36 -5.30
CA VAL A 45 -3.89 22.45 -5.52
C VAL A 45 -4.16 23.14 -6.86
N CYS A 46 -4.20 22.38 -7.96
CA CYS A 46 -4.51 22.92 -9.28
C CYS A 46 -5.07 21.86 -10.24
N LYS A 47 -5.58 22.31 -11.39
CA LYS A 47 -6.12 21.42 -12.45
C LYS A 47 -5.06 20.48 -13.02
N SER A 48 -3.80 20.93 -13.13
CA SER A 48 -2.69 20.10 -13.62
C SER A 48 -2.41 18.95 -12.66
N PHE A 49 -2.21 19.24 -11.37
CA PHE A 49 -2.01 18.20 -10.35
C PHE A 49 -3.18 17.22 -10.28
N ARG A 50 -4.42 17.70 -10.35
CA ARG A 50 -5.62 16.84 -10.45
C ARG A 50 -5.58 15.89 -11.64
N SER A 51 -5.15 16.37 -12.80
CA SER A 51 -4.99 15.54 -14.00
C SER A 51 -3.86 14.50 -13.81
N MET A 52 -2.71 14.94 -13.29
CA MET A 52 -1.54 14.07 -13.05
C MET A 52 -1.83 12.95 -12.04
N VAL A 53 -2.48 13.24 -10.92
CA VAL A 53 -2.83 12.22 -9.91
C VAL A 53 -3.92 11.25 -10.37
N ALA A 54 -4.75 11.64 -11.35
CA ALA A 54 -5.70 10.76 -12.02
C ALA A 54 -5.06 9.94 -13.15
N SER A 55 -3.87 10.32 -13.63
CA SER A 55 -3.21 9.69 -14.76
C SER A 55 -2.67 8.30 -14.45
N SER A 56 -2.84 7.37 -15.39
CA SER A 56 -2.24 6.03 -15.31
C SER A 56 -0.70 6.07 -15.32
N LYS A 57 -0.09 7.13 -15.86
CA LYS A 57 1.37 7.33 -15.88
C LYS A 57 1.95 7.35 -14.47
N LEU A 58 1.34 8.12 -13.57
CA LEU A 58 1.76 8.20 -12.17
C LEU A 58 1.80 6.82 -11.52
N TYR A 59 0.74 6.03 -11.71
CA TYR A 59 0.65 4.71 -11.10
C TYR A 59 1.62 3.69 -11.70
N LYS A 60 2.00 3.84 -12.98
CA LYS A 60 3.11 3.06 -13.57
C LYS A 60 4.44 3.44 -12.92
N GLN A 61 4.70 4.73 -12.75
CA GLN A 61 5.94 5.26 -12.17
C GLN A 61 6.11 4.81 -10.71
N ARG A 62 5.03 4.89 -9.92
CA ARG A 62 4.97 4.30 -8.57
C ARG A 62 5.33 2.82 -8.53
N SER A 63 4.75 2.05 -9.46
CA SER A 63 5.01 0.60 -9.55
C SER A 63 6.46 0.32 -9.90
N LEU A 64 7.10 1.14 -10.74
CA LEU A 64 8.52 1.04 -11.08
C LEU A 64 9.42 1.38 -9.89
N LEU A 65 9.01 2.35 -9.07
CA LEU A 65 9.74 2.78 -7.86
C LEU A 65 9.49 1.87 -6.64
N GLY A 66 8.64 0.84 -6.77
CA GLY A 66 8.26 -0.01 -5.65
C GLY A 66 7.36 0.67 -4.60
N CYS A 67 6.85 1.87 -4.88
CA CYS A 67 5.98 2.64 -3.99
C CYS A 67 4.55 2.08 -4.02
N ASN A 68 4.36 0.89 -3.44
CA ASN A 68 3.06 0.24 -3.28
C ASN A 68 2.32 0.80 -2.07
N ASP A 69 1.58 1.90 -2.25
CA ASP A 69 0.64 2.32 -1.21
C ASP A 69 -0.56 1.38 -1.17
N ASN A 70 -0.83 0.87 0.03
CA ASN A 70 -2.07 0.28 0.55
C ASN A 70 -2.90 -0.46 -0.51
N VAL A 71 -2.34 -1.57 -0.96
CA VAL A 71 -3.11 -2.60 -1.65
C VAL A 71 -4.09 -3.16 -0.62
N LEU A 72 -5.39 -3.11 -0.92
CA LEU A 72 -6.37 -3.77 -0.07
C LEU A 72 -6.24 -5.27 -0.29
N TYR A 73 -6.05 -6.01 0.79
CA TYR A 73 -6.04 -7.45 0.78
C TYR A 73 -7.28 -7.97 1.48
N HIS A 74 -7.87 -9.01 0.91
CA HIS A 74 -8.99 -9.72 1.49
C HIS A 74 -8.70 -11.21 1.40
N TYR A 75 -8.72 -11.88 2.55
CA TYR A 75 -8.66 -13.33 2.60
C TYR A 75 -10.07 -13.90 2.66
N ASP A 76 -10.45 -14.61 1.61
CA ASP A 76 -11.72 -15.32 1.54
C ASP A 76 -11.54 -16.71 2.17
N VAL A 77 -12.13 -16.90 3.35
CA VAL A 77 -12.05 -18.17 4.09
C VAL A 77 -12.86 -19.30 3.46
N ASN A 78 -13.89 -18.98 2.67
CA ASN A 78 -14.72 -19.99 2.00
C ASN A 78 -14.00 -20.54 0.79
N GLU A 79 -13.37 -19.66 0.00
CA GLU A 79 -12.55 -20.08 -1.15
C GLU A 79 -11.11 -20.44 -0.77
N THR A 80 -10.69 -20.15 0.46
CA THR A 80 -9.31 -20.27 0.97
C THR A 80 -8.29 -19.50 0.12
N LYS A 81 -8.67 -18.31 -0.39
CA LYS A 81 -7.86 -17.51 -1.31
C LYS A 81 -7.60 -16.10 -0.80
N LEU A 82 -6.33 -15.67 -0.90
CA LEU A 82 -5.96 -14.28 -0.73
C LEU A 82 -6.20 -13.51 -2.03
N ARG A 83 -6.89 -12.38 -1.94
CA ARG A 83 -7.15 -11.47 -3.06
C ARG A 83 -6.56 -10.11 -2.77
N ALA A 84 -5.97 -9.50 -3.79
CA ALA A 84 -5.43 -8.15 -3.75
C ALA A 84 -6.24 -7.26 -4.70
N PHE A 85 -6.69 -6.11 -4.20
CA PHE A 85 -7.35 -5.11 -5.02
C PHE A 85 -6.30 -4.37 -5.87
N VAL A 86 -6.50 -4.33 -7.18
CA VAL A 86 -5.64 -3.62 -8.14
C VAL A 86 -6.31 -2.28 -8.49
N PRO A 87 -5.89 -1.15 -7.88
CA PRO A 87 -6.65 0.10 -7.97
C PRO A 87 -6.76 0.64 -9.40
N ASN A 88 -5.71 0.47 -10.20
CA ASN A 88 -5.67 0.95 -11.59
C ASN A 88 -6.62 0.18 -12.51
N GLN A 89 -6.93 -1.07 -12.16
CA GLN A 89 -7.83 -1.94 -12.93
C GLN A 89 -9.20 -2.05 -12.28
N ARG A 90 -9.38 -1.47 -11.07
CA ARG A 90 -10.57 -1.58 -10.24
C ARG A 90 -11.08 -3.01 -10.09
N CYS A 91 -10.17 -3.98 -10.00
CA CYS A 91 -10.50 -5.39 -9.95
C CYS A 91 -9.74 -6.10 -8.83
N TRP A 92 -10.32 -7.20 -8.35
CA TRP A 92 -9.67 -8.09 -7.40
C TRP A 92 -8.93 -9.19 -8.17
N LYS A 93 -7.66 -9.41 -7.81
CA LYS A 93 -6.85 -10.51 -8.35
C LYS A 93 -6.47 -11.48 -7.25
N VAL A 94 -6.50 -12.76 -7.58
CA VAL A 94 -6.01 -13.83 -6.68
C VAL A 94 -4.50 -13.72 -6.58
N VAL A 95 -3.97 -13.81 -5.36
CA VAL A 95 -2.54 -13.94 -5.08
C VAL A 95 -2.17 -15.42 -5.24
N LYS A 96 -1.29 -15.72 -6.18
CA LYS A 96 -0.84 -17.10 -6.51
C LYS A 96 0.31 -17.53 -5.59
N GLY A 97 0.61 -18.84 -5.52
CA GLY A 97 1.75 -19.36 -4.73
C GLY A 97 1.48 -19.50 -3.23
N LEU A 98 0.19 -19.53 -2.85
CA LEU A 98 -0.26 -19.61 -1.46
C LEU A 98 -1.00 -20.91 -1.15
N GLU A 99 -0.64 -22.00 -1.84
CA GLU A 99 -1.25 -23.32 -1.69
C GLU A 99 -1.07 -23.86 -0.26
N GLU A 100 0.11 -23.64 0.33
CA GLU A 100 0.38 -23.97 1.73
C GLU A 100 -0.58 -23.23 2.67
N LEU A 101 -0.74 -21.92 2.47
CA LEU A 101 -1.69 -21.11 3.25
C LEU A 101 -3.12 -21.65 3.10
N SER A 102 -3.56 -22.02 1.90
CA SER A 102 -4.90 -22.59 1.68
C SER A 102 -5.10 -23.89 2.46
N SER A 103 -4.13 -24.80 2.44
CA SER A 103 -4.17 -26.02 3.26
C SER A 103 -4.21 -25.69 4.76
N MET A 104 -3.41 -24.70 5.16
CA MET A 104 -3.30 -24.29 6.55
C MET A 104 -4.54 -23.59 7.08
N THR A 105 -5.31 -22.86 6.27
CA THR A 105 -6.52 -22.17 6.73
C THR A 105 -7.80 -23.01 6.53
N ALA A 106 -7.71 -24.15 5.86
CA ALA A 106 -8.87 -25.02 5.59
C ALA A 106 -9.69 -25.30 6.86
N GLY A 107 -11.01 -25.07 6.80
CA GLY A 107 -11.92 -25.25 7.93
C GLY A 107 -11.91 -24.14 8.99
N SER A 108 -11.19 -23.05 8.77
CA SER A 108 -11.27 -21.84 9.62
C SER A 108 -12.54 -21.07 9.29
N TRP A 109 -13.26 -20.58 10.30
CA TRP A 109 -14.53 -19.86 10.10
C TRP A 109 -14.38 -18.33 10.03
N TRP A 110 -13.21 -17.78 10.35
CA TRP A 110 -12.89 -16.36 10.12
C TRP A 110 -11.40 -16.18 9.85
N SER A 111 -11.03 -15.01 9.35
CA SER A 111 -9.65 -14.56 9.33
C SER A 111 -9.58 -13.06 9.54
N ARG A 112 -8.43 -12.57 9.99
CA ARG A 112 -8.12 -11.14 10.06
C ARG A 112 -6.80 -10.90 9.34
N THR A 113 -6.82 -9.97 8.39
CA THR A 113 -5.64 -9.62 7.59
C THR A 113 -5.16 -8.24 8.01
N GLU A 114 -3.87 -8.11 8.29
CA GLU A 114 -3.21 -6.87 8.65
C GLU A 114 -1.96 -6.68 7.78
N SER A 115 -1.67 -5.44 7.39
CA SER A 115 -0.50 -5.11 6.58
C SER A 115 0.59 -4.45 7.44
N TYR A 116 1.82 -4.93 7.34
CA TYR A 116 2.99 -4.37 8.02
C TYR A 116 4.20 -4.35 7.08
N ASP A 117 4.76 -3.17 6.83
CA ASP A 117 6.02 -2.99 6.06
C ASP A 117 6.02 -3.71 4.69
N GLY A 118 4.94 -3.57 3.93
CA GLY A 118 4.78 -4.23 2.63
C GLY A 118 4.53 -5.75 2.69
N LYS A 119 4.45 -6.32 3.90
CA LYS A 119 4.12 -7.73 4.15
C LYS A 119 2.76 -7.84 4.82
N LEU A 120 2.21 -9.05 4.84
CA LEU A 120 0.90 -9.33 5.37
C LEU A 120 0.99 -10.33 6.52
N ALA A 121 0.22 -10.09 7.56
CA ALA A 121 -0.08 -11.06 8.59
C ALA A 121 -1.55 -11.48 8.45
N ILE A 122 -1.81 -12.78 8.39
CA ILE A 122 -3.17 -13.34 8.39
C ILE A 122 -3.35 -14.17 9.65
N PHE A 123 -4.30 -13.76 10.47
CA PHE A 123 -4.72 -14.46 11.68
C PHE A 123 -5.97 -15.30 11.39
N PHE A 124 -6.01 -16.54 11.86
CA PHE A 124 -7.16 -17.43 11.66
C PHE A 124 -7.27 -18.46 12.80
N PRO A 125 -8.48 -18.87 13.21
CA PRO A 125 -8.66 -19.87 14.25
C PRO A 125 -8.50 -21.28 13.70
N LYS A 126 -7.97 -22.18 14.52
CA LYS A 126 -7.99 -23.63 14.30
C LYS A 126 -8.58 -24.35 15.49
N ARG A 127 -9.35 -25.40 15.21
CA ARG A 127 -9.72 -26.41 16.20
C ARG A 127 -8.68 -27.51 16.18
N HIS A 128 -8.04 -27.71 17.32
CA HIS A 128 -7.07 -28.78 17.49
C HIS A 128 -7.73 -30.06 18.05
N ASP A 129 -8.77 -29.91 18.88
CA ASP A 129 -9.46 -31.04 19.52
C ASP A 129 -10.97 -30.76 19.58
N TYR A 130 -11.75 -31.53 18.82
CA TYR A 130 -13.21 -31.42 18.77
C TYR A 130 -13.88 -31.79 20.10
N LEU A 131 -13.22 -32.59 20.93
CA LEU A 131 -13.76 -33.05 22.22
C LEU A 131 -13.49 -32.05 23.34
N LYS A 132 -12.49 -31.18 23.20
CA LYS A 132 -12.08 -30.21 24.24
C LYS A 132 -12.43 -28.75 23.93
N ALA A 133 -13.17 -28.48 22.84
CA ALA A 133 -13.55 -27.14 22.40
C ALA A 133 -12.39 -26.12 22.36
N LYS A 134 -11.15 -26.60 22.20
CA LYS A 134 -9.96 -25.76 22.29
C LYS A 134 -9.70 -25.06 20.96
N ILE A 135 -9.75 -23.73 20.98
CA ILE A 135 -9.48 -22.88 19.81
C ILE A 135 -8.08 -22.30 19.96
N GLN A 136 -7.29 -22.42 18.90
CA GLN A 136 -5.98 -21.81 18.77
C GLN A 136 -6.01 -20.75 17.68
N ILE A 137 -5.38 -19.61 17.94
CA ILE A 137 -5.18 -18.59 16.89
C ILE A 137 -3.84 -18.88 16.19
N CYS A 138 -3.89 -18.98 14.87
CA CYS A 138 -2.72 -19.09 14.02
C CYS A 138 -2.40 -17.74 13.40
N CYS A 139 -1.14 -17.50 13.08
CA CYS A 139 -0.70 -16.36 12.28
C CYS A 139 0.21 -16.83 11.15
N ALA A 140 -0.13 -16.49 9.91
CA ALA A 140 0.75 -16.70 8.75
C ALA A 140 1.31 -15.36 8.26
N TYR A 141 2.61 -15.32 8.03
CA TYR A 141 3.30 -14.15 7.51
C TYR A 141 3.65 -14.32 6.04
N ILE A 142 3.27 -13.34 5.22
CA ILE A 142 3.27 -13.45 3.77
C ILE A 142 3.97 -12.24 3.17
N SER A 143 4.95 -12.47 2.29
CA SER A 143 5.42 -11.44 1.37
C SER A 143 4.62 -11.50 0.08
N VAL A 144 4.38 -10.34 -0.54
CA VAL A 144 3.65 -10.25 -1.80
C VAL A 144 4.50 -9.55 -2.84
N ASP A 145 4.72 -10.24 -3.95
CA ASP A 145 5.45 -9.73 -5.11
C ASP A 145 4.51 -9.51 -6.31
N ARG A 146 4.78 -8.44 -7.06
CA ARG A 146 4.02 -8.04 -8.25
C ARG A 146 4.90 -8.22 -9.47
N ARG A 147 4.58 -9.22 -10.28
CA ARG A 147 5.37 -9.57 -11.46
C ARG A 147 4.94 -8.77 -12.70
N ARG A 148 5.84 -8.69 -13.70
CA ARG A 148 5.54 -8.12 -15.01
C ARG A 148 4.34 -8.85 -15.62
N GLY A 149 3.36 -8.10 -16.13
CA GLY A 149 2.06 -8.65 -16.57
C GLY A 149 0.92 -8.47 -15.57
N GLY A 150 1.21 -7.94 -14.37
CA GLY A 150 0.19 -7.63 -13.37
C GLY A 150 -0.36 -8.86 -12.65
N GLU A 151 0.41 -9.95 -12.67
CA GLU A 151 0.23 -11.09 -11.77
C GLU A 151 0.78 -10.77 -10.39
N ILE A 152 0.17 -11.36 -9.37
CA ILE A 152 0.54 -11.14 -7.97
C ILE A 152 0.82 -12.51 -7.37
N PHE A 153 2.00 -12.67 -6.78
CA PHE A 153 2.45 -13.89 -6.13
C PHE A 153 2.69 -13.60 -4.64
N GLY A 154 2.39 -14.58 -3.80
CA GLY A 154 2.68 -14.56 -2.38
C GLY A 154 3.62 -15.69 -2.01
N GLU A 155 4.40 -15.49 -0.96
CA GLU A 155 5.23 -16.51 -0.35
C GLU A 155 4.99 -16.50 1.16
N VAL A 156 4.70 -17.67 1.73
CA VAL A 156 4.55 -17.85 3.18
C VAL A 156 5.93 -17.98 3.80
N HIS A 157 6.28 -17.08 4.71
CA HIS A 157 7.60 -17.12 5.37
C HIS A 157 7.60 -17.95 6.65
N TRP A 158 6.50 -17.91 7.42
CA TRP A 158 6.35 -18.68 8.65
C TRP A 158 4.90 -18.69 9.11
N CYS A 159 4.57 -19.67 9.96
CA CYS A 159 3.32 -19.69 10.71
C CYS A 159 3.55 -20.11 12.16
N ALA A 160 2.99 -19.37 13.10
CA ALA A 160 2.98 -19.74 14.52
C ALA A 160 1.57 -20.05 15.01
N LEU A 161 1.53 -20.95 15.97
CA LEU A 161 0.35 -21.44 16.67
C LEU A 161 0.38 -20.82 18.08
N GLU A 162 -0.19 -19.65 18.28
CA GLU A 162 -0.12 -18.98 19.58
C GLU A 162 -1.47 -18.43 20.05
N VAL A 163 -1.69 -18.64 21.34
CA VAL A 163 -2.87 -18.32 22.14
C VAL A 163 -3.96 -19.40 22.10
N ASN A 164 -4.08 -20.09 23.24
CA ASN A 164 -5.28 -20.83 23.60
C ASN A 164 -6.28 -19.82 24.18
N LEU A 165 -7.47 -19.71 23.60
CA LEU A 165 -8.55 -19.01 24.29
C LEU A 165 -9.05 -19.94 25.42
N ILE A 166 -8.97 -19.44 26.66
CA ILE A 166 -9.45 -20.11 27.89
C ILE A 166 -10.96 -20.20 27.86
#